data_AF-A0A640P930-F1
#
_entry.id   AF-A0A640P930-F1
#
_cell.length_a   1.000
_cell.length_b   1.000
_cell.length_c   1.000
_cell.angle_alpha   90.00
_cell.angle_beta   90.00
_cell.angle_gamma   90.00
#
_symmetry.space_group_name_H-M   'P 1'
#
loop_
_entity.id
_entity.type
_entity.pdbx_description
1 polymer ?
#
loop_
_entity_poly.entity_id
_entity_poly.type
_entity_poly.pdbx_seq_one_letter_code
_entity_poly.pdbx_strand_id
1 'polypeptide(L)'
;MAGCEVNSIKKVGYGKTLDTEVNAACFNKRFGNFQNSTDYSLSVRTEIQGSSVLSYDLTIDGQGTAESHGQFTRNSFQLSKDFLAQLIEQCSY
;
A
#
# COMPACT_ATOMS: atom_id res chain seq x y z
N MET A 1 14.20 28.31 8.99
CA MET A 1 14.20 27.24 7.97
C MET A 1 13.91 25.95 8.71
N ALA A 2 12.63 25.57 8.79
CA ALA A 2 12.27 24.28 9.39
C ALA A 2 12.71 23.21 8.39
N GLY A 3 13.82 22.54 8.70
CA GLY A 3 14.24 21.36 7.96
C GLY A 3 13.11 20.34 8.06
N CYS A 4 12.52 19.99 6.92
CA CYS A 4 11.82 18.74 6.79
C CYS A 4 12.85 17.64 7.03
N GLU A 5 13.04 17.28 8.29
CA GLU A 5 13.66 16.02 8.65
C GLU A 5 12.74 14.95 8.10
N VAL A 6 13.03 14.51 6.88
CA VAL A 6 12.51 13.27 6.34
C VAL A 6 13.08 12.19 7.23
N ASN A 7 12.36 11.89 8.31
CA ASN A 7 12.50 10.65 9.02
C ASN A 7 12.20 9.57 7.97
N SER A 8 13.26 9.06 7.34
CA SER A 8 13.20 7.85 6.53
C SER A 8 12.85 6.73 7.47
N ILE A 9 11.56 6.60 7.69
CA ILE A 9 10.95 5.52 8.42
C ILE A 9 11.29 4.26 7.62
N LYS A 10 12.31 3.53 8.10
CA LYS A 10 12.57 2.16 7.70
C LYS A 10 11.32 1.38 8.08
N LYS A 11 10.44 1.16 7.13
CA LYS A 11 9.27 0.33 7.34
C LYS A 11 9.13 -0.68 6.20
N VAL A 12 9.23 -1.97 6.54
CA VAL A 12 9.17 -3.10 5.60
C VAL A 12 7.72 -3.49 5.37
N GLY A 13 7.05 -2.73 4.52
CA GLY A 13 5.64 -2.84 4.14
C GLY A 13 5.33 -1.56 3.37
N TYR A 14 4.39 -1.57 2.43
CA TYR A 14 4.09 -0.37 1.65
C TYR A 14 2.94 0.38 2.31
N GLY A 15 3.29 1.24 3.26
CA GLY A 15 2.40 2.21 3.88
C GLY A 15 2.32 3.47 3.04
N LYS A 16 1.14 3.82 2.52
CA LYS A 16 0.92 5.07 1.78
C LYS A 16 -0.36 5.78 2.24
N THR A 17 -0.22 7.06 2.58
CA THR A 17 -1.32 8.02 2.60
C THR A 17 -1.66 8.38 1.16
N LEU A 18 -2.94 8.23 0.80
CA LEU A 18 -3.42 8.47 -0.54
C LEU A 18 -3.63 9.97 -0.75
N ASP A 19 -2.95 10.54 -1.73
CA ASP A 19 -3.08 11.94 -2.13
C ASP A 19 -4.44 12.23 -2.80
N THR A 20 -5.15 11.19 -3.21
CA THR A 20 -6.46 11.24 -3.87
C THR A 20 -7.40 10.30 -3.15
N GLU A 21 -8.66 10.73 -2.98
CA GLU A 21 -9.68 9.88 -2.37
C GLU A 21 -9.89 8.63 -3.22
N VAL A 22 -9.70 7.47 -2.60
CA VAL A 22 -9.93 6.18 -3.25
C VAL A 22 -11.19 5.55 -2.67
N ASN A 23 -12.15 5.18 -3.51
CA ASN A 23 -13.36 4.52 -3.05
C ASN A 23 -13.04 3.17 -2.38
N ALA A 24 -13.54 2.95 -1.16
CA ALA A 24 -13.24 1.76 -0.36
C ALA A 24 -13.76 0.46 -0.97
N ALA A 25 -14.92 0.48 -1.63
CA ALA A 25 -15.44 -0.71 -2.32
C ALA A 25 -14.57 -1.07 -3.53
N CYS A 26 -14.12 -0.08 -4.29
CA CYS A 26 -13.19 -0.28 -5.40
C CYS A 26 -11.83 -0.79 -4.91
N PHE A 27 -11.28 -0.19 -3.85
CA PHE A 27 -10.04 -0.62 -3.20
C PHE A 27 -10.09 -2.10 -2.85
N ASN A 28 -11.13 -2.53 -2.11
CA ASN A 28 -11.26 -3.92 -1.66
C ASN A 28 -11.37 -4.90 -2.83
N LYS A 29 -12.12 -4.54 -3.87
CA LYS A 29 -12.22 -5.35 -5.09
C LYS A 29 -10.86 -5.49 -5.79
N ARG A 30 -10.11 -4.39 -5.91
CA ARG A 30 -8.79 -4.39 -6.54
C ARG A 30 -7.78 -5.17 -5.72
N PHE A 31 -7.78 -5.00 -4.40
CA PHE A 31 -6.92 -5.78 -3.52
C PHE A 31 -7.19 -7.28 -3.67
N GLY A 32 -8.46 -7.71 -3.65
CA GLY A 32 -8.80 -9.12 -3.87
C GLY A 32 -8.32 -9.66 -5.23
N ASN A 33 -8.47 -8.90 -6.31
CA ASN A 33 -7.92 -9.28 -7.61
C ASN A 33 -6.39 -9.38 -7.59
N PHE A 34 -5.75 -8.41 -6.92
CA PHE A 34 -4.31 -8.32 -6.82
C PHE A 34 -3.71 -9.49 -6.03
N GLN A 35 -4.35 -9.90 -4.92
CA GLN A 35 -3.99 -11.11 -4.18
C GLN A 35 -4.01 -12.37 -5.05
N ASN A 36 -4.97 -12.49 -5.97
CA ASN A 36 -5.07 -13.64 -6.87
C ASN A 36 -4.11 -13.58 -8.07
N SER A 37 -3.39 -12.47 -8.26
CA SER A 37 -2.50 -12.26 -9.41
C SER A 37 -1.03 -12.57 -9.13
N THR A 38 -0.70 -12.97 -7.90
CA THR A 38 0.67 -13.20 -7.45
C THR A 38 0.75 -14.37 -6.47
N ASP A 39 1.89 -15.04 -6.43
CA ASP A 39 2.21 -16.08 -5.44
C ASP A 39 2.62 -15.51 -4.07
N TYR A 40 2.75 -14.18 -3.95
CA TYR A 40 3.08 -13.52 -2.68
C TYR A 40 1.92 -13.58 -1.68
N SER A 41 2.25 -13.78 -0.40
CA SER A 41 1.25 -13.70 0.67
C SER A 41 0.97 -12.24 1.03
N LEU A 42 -0.08 -11.67 0.46
CA LEU A 42 -0.43 -10.26 0.66
C LEU A 42 -1.47 -10.07 1.79
N SER A 43 -1.30 -9.03 2.60
CA SER A 43 -2.34 -8.53 3.50
C SER A 43 -2.35 -7.01 3.51
N VAL A 44 -3.50 -6.39 3.80
CA VAL A 44 -3.63 -4.93 3.80
C VAL A 44 -4.39 -4.45 5.03
N ARG A 45 -3.94 -3.33 5.60
CA ARG A 45 -4.69 -2.57 6.60
C ARG A 45 -5.04 -1.22 6.01
N THR A 46 -6.30 -0.83 6.08
CA THR A 46 -6.79 0.43 5.52
C THR A 46 -7.32 1.34 6.61
N GLU A 47 -7.02 2.62 6.52
CA GLU A 47 -7.71 3.67 7.25
C GLU A 47 -8.83 4.23 6.37
N ILE A 48 -10.06 4.08 6.82
CA ILE A 48 -11.26 4.47 6.06
C ILE A 48 -11.92 5.66 6.76
N GLN A 49 -12.28 6.68 5.98
CA GLN A 49 -13.11 7.78 6.41
C GLN A 49 -14.30 7.91 5.44
N GLY A 50 -15.51 7.69 5.96
CA GLY A 50 -16.71 7.61 5.12
C GLY A 50 -16.63 6.44 4.13
N SER A 51 -16.73 6.74 2.84
CA SER A 51 -16.60 5.76 1.74
C SER A 51 -15.22 5.76 1.07
N SER A 52 -14.27 6.51 1.61
CA SER A 52 -12.93 6.70 1.05
C SER A 52 -11.85 6.05 1.92
N VAL A 53 -10.84 5.45 1.29
CA VAL A 53 -9.60 5.02 1.93
C VAL A 53 -8.66 6.21 1.96
N LEU A 54 -8.21 6.60 3.15
CA LEU A 54 -7.25 7.70 3.36
C LEU A 54 -5.81 7.22 3.32
N SER A 55 -5.56 6.05 3.90
CA SER A 55 -4.25 5.43 3.90
C SER A 55 -4.37 3.91 3.91
N TYR A 56 -3.34 3.24 3.42
CA TYR A 56 -3.25 1.79 3.53
C TYR A 56 -1.82 1.34 3.84
N ASP A 57 -1.72 0.17 4.46
CA ASP A 57 -0.49 -0.53 4.79
C ASP A 57 -0.53 -1.91 4.14
N LEU A 58 0.22 -2.08 3.05
CA LEU A 58 0.34 -3.34 2.32
C LEU A 58 1.53 -4.14 2.86
N THR A 59 1.25 -5.33 3.36
CA THR A 59 2.21 -6.35 3.79
C THR A 59 2.38 -7.39 2.69
N ILE A 60 3.63 -7.78 2.39
CA ILE A 60 3.99 -8.77 1.37
C ILE A 60 4.84 -9.85 2.02
N ASP A 61 4.46 -11.12 1.87
CA ASP A 61 5.09 -12.29 2.52
C ASP A 61 5.19 -12.20 4.04
N GLY A 62 4.17 -11.60 4.67
CA GLY A 62 4.13 -11.42 6.11
C GLY A 62 5.07 -10.33 6.63
N GLN A 63 5.86 -9.67 5.79
CA GLN A 63 6.69 -8.53 6.18
C GLN A 63 5.84 -7.26 6.17
N GLY A 64 5.42 -6.86 7.37
CA GLY A 64 4.60 -5.67 7.60
C GLY A 64 5.45 -4.48 8.02
N THR A 65 4.96 -3.25 7.76
CA THR A 65 5.77 -2.02 7.82
C THR A 65 6.69 -1.94 9.03
N ALA A 66 6.26 -2.35 10.22
CA ALA A 66 7.06 -2.22 11.44
C ALA A 66 8.29 -3.16 11.57
N GLU A 67 8.50 -4.12 10.67
CA GLU A 67 9.54 -5.15 10.85
C GLU A 67 10.88 -4.73 10.22
N SER A 68 12.01 -4.87 10.93
CA SER A 68 13.36 -4.50 10.44
C SER A 68 14.02 -5.59 9.58
N HIS A 69 13.27 -6.61 9.15
CA HIS A 69 13.80 -7.77 8.46
C HIS A 69 13.33 -7.80 7.00
N GLY A 70 14.29 -7.66 6.07
CA GLY A 70 14.07 -7.87 4.64
C GLY A 70 13.99 -6.55 3.87
N GLN A 71 15.00 -6.27 3.04
CA GLN A 71 14.80 -5.27 1.98
C GLN A 71 13.69 -5.79 1.06
N PHE A 72 12.74 -4.93 0.67
CA PHE A 72 11.89 -5.25 -0.47
C PHE A 72 12.78 -5.77 -1.60
N THR A 73 12.48 -6.97 -2.10
CA THR A 73 13.07 -7.39 -3.36
C THR A 73 12.61 -6.42 -4.45
N ARG A 74 13.39 -6.27 -5.52
CA ARG A 74 12.99 -5.44 -6.66
C ARG A 74 11.58 -5.78 -7.15
N ASN A 75 11.22 -7.07 -7.11
CA ASN A 75 9.93 -7.57 -7.53
C ASN A 75 8.81 -7.15 -6.57
N SER A 76 8.98 -7.34 -5.26
CA SER A 76 7.96 -6.94 -4.28
C SER A 76 7.79 -5.42 -4.20
N PHE A 77 8.85 -4.64 -4.45
CA PHE A 77 8.75 -3.18 -4.58
C PHE A 77 8.01 -2.75 -5.85
N GLN A 78 8.29 -3.40 -6.99
CA GLN A 78 7.56 -3.12 -8.22
C GLN A 78 6.07 -3.47 -8.06
N LEU A 79 5.79 -4.60 -7.41
CA LEU A 79 4.44 -5.06 -7.13
C LEU A 79 3.65 -4.04 -6.29
N SER A 80 4.24 -3.48 -5.22
CA SER A 80 3.57 -2.44 -4.43
C SER A 80 3.32 -1.14 -5.22
N LYS A 81 4.22 -0.78 -6.14
CA LYS A 81 4.01 0.36 -7.05
C LYS A 81 2.91 0.11 -8.06
N ASP A 82 2.84 -1.09 -8.63
CA ASP A 82 1.82 -1.44 -9.62
C ASP A 82 0.43 -1.46 -8.97
N PHE A 83 0.33 -1.95 -7.73
CA PHE A 83 -0.91 -1.89 -6.95
C PHE A 83 -1.37 -0.44 -6.74
N LEU A 84 -0.46 0.44 -6.31
CA LEU A 84 -0.78 1.85 -6.13
C LEU A 84 -1.25 2.51 -7.45
N ALA A 85 -0.56 2.23 -8.55
CA ALA A 85 -0.93 2.78 -9.85
C ALA A 85 -2.35 2.34 -10.27
N GLN A 86 -2.69 1.06 -10.07
CA GLN A 86 -4.04 0.54 -10.34
C GLN A 86 -5.10 1.18 -9.46
N LEU A 87 -4.80 1.43 -8.18
CA LEU A 87 -5.73 2.12 -7.28
C LEU A 87 -5.99 3.55 -7.72
N ILE A 88 -4.94 4.30 -8.07
CA ILE A 88 -5.08 5.68 -8.54
C ILE A 88 -5.81 5.72 -9.89
N GLU A 89 -5.48 4.86 -10.84
CA GLU A 89 -6.12 4.88 -12.17
C GLU A 89 -7.60 4.47 -12.12
N GLN A 90 -7.97 3.52 -11.26
CA GLN A 90 -9.25 2.81 -11.39
C GLN A 90 -10.21 3.02 -10.23
N CYS A 91 -9.72 3.59 -9.12
CA CYS A 91 -10.50 3.76 -7.90
C CYS A 91 -10.46 5.19 -7.33
N SER A 92 -9.74 6.12 -7.97
CA SER A 92 -9.86 7.55 -7.69
C SER A 92 -11.20 8.09 -8.19
N TYR A 93 -11.70 9.14 -7.52
CA TYR A 93 -12.88 9.88 -7.94
C TYR A 93 -12.57 10.94 -9.00
#